data_AF-A0A7W1U0T6-F1
#
_entry.id   AF-A0A7W1U0T6-F1
#
_cell.length_a   1.000
_cell.length_b   1.000
_cell.length_c   1.000
_cell.angle_alpha   90.00
_cell.angle_beta   90.00
_cell.angle_gamma   90.00
#
_symmetry.space_group_name_H-M   'P 1'
#
loop_
_entity.id
_entity.type
_entity.pdbx_description
1 polymer ?
#
loop_
_entity_poly.entity_id
_entity_poly.type
_entity_poly.pdbx_seq_one_letter_code
_entity_poly.pdbx_strand_id
1 'polypeptide(L)' 'MTLVKVRTGDSIDKALRALKKRLDKEGVMKAVKAHRFYSKPSVRKRAKAKAALKYKRQR' A
#
# COMPACT_ATOMS: atom_id res chain seq x y z
N MET A 1 0.68 12.52 -0.33
CA MET A 1 1.89 13.15 0.25
C MET A 1 1.80 12.98 1.76
N THR A 2 2.43 11.92 2.29
CA THR A 2 2.33 11.53 3.70
C THR A 2 3.27 12.35 4.58
N LEU A 3 2.74 13.03 5.59
CA LEU A 3 3.52 13.69 6.64
C LEU A 3 3.26 13.01 7.98
N VAL A 4 4.30 12.49 8.64
CA VAL A 4 4.22 11.96 10.00
C VAL A 4 4.84 13.00 10.94
N LYS A 5 4.01 13.59 11.81
CA LYS A 5 4.49 14.49 12.87
C LYS A 5 5.06 13.63 14.00
N VAL A 6 6.33 13.84 14.32
CA VAL A 6 7.02 13.18 15.44
C VAL A 6 7.15 14.20 16.57
N ARG A 7 6.83 13.82 17.81
CA ARG A 7 6.96 14.69 18.98
C ARG A 7 8.30 14.41 19.67
N THR A 8 8.93 15.43 20.24
CA THR A 8 10.16 15.30 21.03
C THR A 8 9.91 14.38 22.22
N GLY A 9 10.46 13.16 22.18
CA GLY A 9 10.22 12.09 23.15
C GLY A 9 9.73 10.76 22.53
N ASP A 10 9.27 10.75 21.28
CA ASP A 10 8.99 9.51 20.57
C ASP A 10 10.29 8.87 20.05
N SER A 11 10.41 7.55 20.23
CA SER A 11 11.49 6.78 19.60
C SER A 11 11.37 6.82 18.07
N ILE A 12 12.49 6.99 17.38
CA ILE A 12 12.62 7.03 15.91
C ILE A 12 11.95 5.80 15.27
N ASP A 13 12.09 4.63 15.89
CA ASP A 13 11.50 3.37 15.40
C ASP A 13 9.97 3.41 15.33
N LYS A 14 9.33 4.13 16.25
CA LYS A 14 7.88 4.27 16.30
C LYS A 14 7.41 5.17 15.15
N ALA A 15 8.14 6.24 14.87
CA ALA A 15 7.88 7.13 13.74
C ALA A 15 8.01 6.39 12.41
N LEU A 16 9.06 5.58 12.23
CA LEU A 16 9.26 4.77 11.03
C LEU A 16 8.15 3.74 10.81
N ARG A 17 7.70 3.06 11.88
CA ARG A 17 6.57 2.12 11.80
C ARG A 17 5.26 2.83 11.44
N ALA A 18 5.01 4.00 12.01
CA ALA A 18 3.82 4.80 11.70
C ALA A 18 3.82 5.28 10.24
N LEU A 19 4.98 5.71 9.73
CA LEU A 19 5.16 6.09 8.34
C LEU A 19 4.90 4.90 7.40
N LYS A 20 5.49 3.73 7.68
CA LYS A 20 5.25 2.52 6.90
C LYS A 20 3.76 2.14 6.86
N LYS A 21 3.09 2.14 8.02
CA LYS A 21 1.64 1.87 8.08
C LYS A 21 0.81 2.87 7.27
N ARG A 22 1.16 4.16 7.28
CA ARG A 22 0.47 5.16 6.45
C ARG A 22 0.70 4.94 4.96
N LEU A 23 1.94 4.65 4.54
CA LEU A 23 2.28 4.32 3.16
C LEU A 23 1.56 3.07 2.65
N ASP A 24 1.42 2.06 3.50
CA ASP A 24 0.67 0.84 3.19
C ASP A 24 -0.83 1.10 3.08
N LYS A 25 -1.39 1.97 3.95
CA LYS A 25 -2.81 2.37 3.92
C LYS A 25 -3.14 3.19 2.68
N GLU A 26 -2.26 4.11 2.29
CA GLU A 26 -2.41 4.88 1.04
C GLU A 26 -2.18 4.02 -0.21
N GLY A 27 -1.59 2.84 -0.07
CA GLY A 27 -1.38 1.91 -1.18
C GLY A 27 -0.31 2.38 -2.18
N VAL A 28 0.49 3.38 -1.83
CA VAL A 28 1.53 3.96 -2.70
C VAL A 28 2.51 2.89 -3.18
N MET A 29 2.93 2.00 -2.28
CA MET A 29 3.84 0.89 -2.63
C MET A 29 3.22 -0.09 -3.64
N LYS A 30 1.89 -0.29 -3.61
CA LYS A 30 1.19 -1.13 -4.59
C LYS A 30 1.05 -0.41 -5.92
N ALA A 31 0.74 0.89 -5.90
CA ALA A 31 0.64 1.72 -7.10
C ALA A 31 1.98 1.76 -7.85
N VAL A 32 3.08 2.06 -7.15
CA VAL A 32 4.43 2.07 -7.73
C VAL A 32 4.73 0.74 -8.41
N LYS A 33 4.52 -0.39 -7.72
CA LYS A 33 4.73 -1.73 -8.32
C LYS A 33 3.85 -2.00 -9.55
N ALA A 34 2.60 -1.56 -9.53
CA ALA A 34 1.69 -1.72 -10.67
C ALA A 34 2.06 -0.84 -11.87
N HIS A 35 2.71 0.31 -11.63
CA HIS A 35 3.13 1.25 -12.67
C HIS A 35 4.56 1.03 -13.17
N ARG A 36 5.35 0.13 -12.56
CA ARG A 36 6.73 -0.18 -13.01
C ARG A 36 6.81 -0.67 -14.45
N PHE A 37 5.78 -1.40 -14.91
CA PHE A 37 5.74 -1.96 -16.25
C PHE A 37 4.34 -1.81 -16.84
N TYR A 38 4.25 -1.73 -18.17
CA TYR A 38 2.96 -1.79 -18.84
C TYR A 38 2.31 -3.16 -18.62
N SER A 39 1.06 -3.15 -18.15
CA SER A 39 0.24 -4.34 -18.02
C SER A 39 -0.96 -4.24 -18.94
N LYS A 40 -1.11 -5.23 -19.82
CA LYS A 40 -2.26 -5.31 -20.74
C LYS A 40 -3.57 -5.21 -19.96
N PRO A 41 -4.61 -4.51 -20.47
CA PRO A 41 -5.87 -4.32 -19.74
C PRO A 41 -6.52 -5.63 -19.28
N SER A 42 -6.38 -6.73 -20.03
CA SER A 42 -6.86 -8.06 -19.62
C SER A 42 -6.18 -8.58 -18.35
N VAL A 43 -4.86 -8.39 -18.23
CA VAL A 43 -4.08 -8.79 -17.04
C VAL A 43 -4.50 -7.97 -15.83
N ARG A 44 -4.71 -6.65 -16.00
CA ARG A 44 -5.24 -5.77 -14.94
C ARG A 44 -6.62 -6.20 -14.46
N LYS A 45 -7.54 -6.53 -15.38
CA LYS A 45 -8.89 -7.05 -15.05
C LYS A 45 -8.81 -8.35 -14.25
N ARG A 46 -7.98 -9.30 -14.69
CA ARG A 46 -7.78 -10.58 -13.99
C ARG A 46 -7.20 -10.39 -12.57
N ALA A 47 -6.20 -9.51 -12.43
CA ALA A 47 -5.60 -9.20 -11.13
C ALA A 47 -6.62 -8.59 -10.16
N LYS A 48 -7.49 -7.68 -10.64
CA LYS A 48 -8.57 -7.08 -9.84
C LYS A 48 -9.57 -8.13 -9.35
N ALA A 49 -10.01 -9.03 -10.23
CA ALA A 49 -10.92 -10.12 -9.87
C ALA A 49 -10.31 -11.06 -8.81
N LYS A 50 -9.04 -11.45 -8.99
CA LYS A 50 -8.32 -12.29 -8.03
C LYS A 50 -8.17 -11.61 -6.65
N ALA A 51 -7.89 -10.30 -6.64
CA ALA A 51 -7.81 -9.54 -5.40
C ALA A 51 -9.16 -9.47 -4.66
N ALA A 52 -10.26 -9.27 -5.40
CA ALA A 52 -11.61 -9.27 -4.84
C ALA A 52 -12.02 -10.63 -4.26
N LEU A 53 -11.73 -11.72 -4.96
CA LEU A 53 -11.96 -13.09 -4.46
C LEU A 53 -11.17 -13.37 -3.19
N LYS A 54 -9.89 -12.96 -3.15
CA LYS A 54 -9.07 -13.11 -1.94
C LYS A 54 -9.66 -12.35 -0.75
N TYR A 55 -10.15 -11.13 -0.97
CA TYR A 55 -10.78 -10.34 0.08
C TYR A 55 -12.08 -10.98 0.59
N LYS A 56 -12.93 -11.48 -0.33
CA LYS A 56 -14.15 -12.21 0.04
C LYS A 56 -13.87 -13.46 0.88
N ARG A 57 -12.77 -14.17 0.60
CA ARG A 57 -12.36 -15.38 1.35
C ARG A 57 -11.77 -15.07 2.74
N GLN A 58 -11.22 -13.86 2.93
CA GLN A 58 -10.58 -13.45 4.18
C GLN A 58 -11.54 -12.73 5.14
N ARG A 59 -12.74 -12.41 4.68
CA ARG A 59 -13.85 -11.90 5.48
C ARG A 59 -14.68 -13.07 5.98
#